data_AF-A0A7Y2VNA0-F1
#
_entry.id   AF-A0A7Y2VNA0-F1
#
_cell.length_a   1.000
_cell.length_b   1.000
_cell.length_c   1.000
_cell.angle_alpha   90.00
_cell.angle_beta   90.00
_cell.angle_gamma   90.00
#
_symmetry.space_group_name_H-M   'P 1'
#
loop_
_entity.id
_entity.type
_entity.pdbx_description
1 polymer ?
#
loop_
_entity_poly.entity_id
_entity_poly.type
_entity_poly.pdbx_seq_one_letter_code
_entity_poly.pdbx_strand_id
1 'polypeptide(L)' 'VDRRPGDVISAYADTSRANRTLGWKAESTLDDAMRSAWLWEKKIRA' A
#
# COMPACT_ATOMS: atom_id res chain seq x y z
N VAL A 1 12.32 -11.89 14.37
CA VAL A 1 11.40 -11.00 15.12
C VAL A 1 10.03 -11.60 14.98
N ASP A 2 9.42 -11.97 16.10
CA ASP A 2 8.14 -12.68 16.09
C ASP A 2 6.97 -11.71 15.92
N ARG A 3 5.85 -12.25 15.43
CA ARG A 3 4.61 -11.47 15.22
C ARG A 3 4.06 -10.99 16.55
N ARG A 4 3.48 -9.79 16.56
CA ARG A 4 2.89 -9.19 17.75
C ARG A 4 1.48 -9.74 17.95
N PRO A 5 1.00 -9.85 19.20
CA PRO A 5 -0.42 -10.14 19.46
C PRO A 5 -1.30 -9.14 18.71
N GLY A 6 -2.19 -9.65 17.84
CA GLY A 6 -3.10 -8.84 17.03
C GLY A 6 -2.70 -8.68 15.55
N ASP A 7 -1.51 -9.11 15.13
CA ASP A 7 -1.12 -9.06 13.72
C ASP A 7 -1.95 -10.06 12.89
N VAL A 8 -2.65 -9.59 11.86
CA VAL A 8 -3.41 -10.44 10.92
C VAL A 8 -2.51 -11.12 9.88
N ILE A 9 -2.80 -12.36 9.51
CA ILE A 9 -1.90 -13.15 8.63
C ILE A 9 -1.79 -12.54 7.24
N SER A 10 -2.91 -12.13 6.67
CA SER A 10 -2.98 -11.40 5.40
C SER A 10 -4.32 -10.70 5.31
N ALA A 11 -4.36 -9.62 4.54
CA ALA A 11 -5.59 -8.88 4.23
C ALA A 11 -5.49 -8.31 2.81
N TYR A 12 -6.45 -8.65 1.95
CA TYR A 12 -6.53 -8.19 0.56
C TYR A 12 -7.95 -7.68 0.27
N ALA A 13 -8.08 -6.83 -0.75
CA ALA A 13 -9.36 -6.24 -1.14
C ALA A 13 -9.70 -6.56 -2.59
N ASP A 14 -10.96 -6.92 -2.86
CA ASP A 14 -11.54 -6.84 -4.20
C ASP A 14 -11.99 -5.40 -4.48
N THR A 15 -11.37 -4.75 -5.46
CA THR A 15 -11.64 -3.36 -5.85
C THR A 15 -12.68 -3.24 -6.96
N SER A 16 -13.30 -4.33 -7.39
CA SER A 16 -14.20 -4.37 -8.56
C SER A 16 -15.38 -3.39 -8.45
N ARG A 17 -15.93 -3.18 -7.25
CA ARG A 17 -17.03 -2.23 -7.02
C ARG A 17 -16.59 -0.78 -7.23
N ALA A 18 -15.42 -0.39 -6.73
CA ALA A 18 -14.89 0.97 -6.88
C ALA A 18 -14.60 1.26 -8.36
N ASN A 19 -13.98 0.30 -9.06
CA ASN A 19 -13.69 0.40 -10.49
C ASN A 19 -14.96 0.64 -11.31
N ARG A 20 -16.05 -0.11 -11.04
CA ARG A 20 -17.30 0.01 -11.81
C ARG A 20 -18.12 1.25 -11.46
N THR A 21 -18.21 1.58 -10.17
CA THR A 21 -19.16 2.61 -9.69
C THR A 21 -18.55 4.00 -9.78
N LEU A 22 -17.26 4.11 -9.45
CA LEU A 22 -16.56 5.39 -9.36
C LEU A 22 -15.65 5.64 -10.56
N GLY A 23 -15.44 4.64 -11.42
CA GLY A 23 -14.43 4.70 -12.49
C GLY A 23 -13.00 4.81 -11.96
N TRP A 24 -12.79 4.61 -10.66
CA TRP A 24 -11.50 4.78 -9.99
C TRP A 24 -10.75 3.47 -9.91
N LYS A 25 -9.44 3.50 -10.17
CA LYS A 25 -8.53 2.36 -10.06
C LYS A 25 -7.20 2.81 -9.46
N ALA A 26 -6.57 1.96 -8.63
CA ALA A 26 -5.21 2.19 -8.20
C ALA A 26 -4.23 2.04 -9.38
N GLU A 27 -3.43 3.07 -9.62
CA GLU A 27 -2.50 3.13 -10.76
C GLU A 27 -1.07 2.78 -10.39
N SER A 28 -0.66 3.09 -9.16
CA SER A 28 0.71 2.81 -8.70
C SER A 28 0.88 1.35 -8.33
N THR A 29 2.00 0.77 -8.75
CA THR A 29 2.42 -0.56 -8.33
C THR A 29 2.97 -0.55 -6.91
N LEU A 30 3.18 -1.74 -6.33
CA LEU A 30 3.84 -1.86 -5.03
C LEU A 30 5.25 -1.28 -5.05
N ASP A 31 6.01 -1.51 -6.12
CA ASP A 31 7.37 -0.99 -6.27
C ASP A 31 7.41 0.53 -6.30
N ASP A 32 6.44 1.17 -6.97
CA ASP A 32 6.34 2.63 -7.00
C ASP A 32 6.01 3.19 -5.62
N ALA A 33 5.09 2.54 -4.90
CA ALA A 33 4.75 2.91 -3.54
C ALA A 33 5.96 2.80 -2.59
N MET A 34 6.72 1.70 -2.67
CA MET A 34 7.94 1.50 -1.87
C MET A 34 9.04 2.50 -2.22
N ARG A 35 9.25 2.76 -3.51
CA ARG A 35 10.23 3.77 -3.98
C ARG A 35 9.86 5.16 -3.46
N SER A 36 8.59 5.54 -3.57
CA SER A 36 8.08 6.84 -3.10
C SER A 36 8.29 7.02 -1.60
N ALA A 37 7.95 6.00 -0.80
CA ALA A 37 8.16 6.00 0.65
C ALA A 37 9.65 6.14 1.03
N TRP A 38 10.54 5.43 0.33
CA TRP A 38 11.98 5.52 0.59
C TRP A 38 12.56 6.89 0.24
N LEU A 39 12.15 7.48 -0.89
CA LEU A 39 12.58 8.83 -1.27
C LEU A 39 12.13 9.87 -0.24
N TRP A 40 10.91 9.73 0.29
CA TRP A 40 10.42 10.57 1.38
C TRP A 40 11.28 10.40 2.65
N GLU A 41 11.55 9.17 3.07
CA GLU A 41 12.36 8.88 4.27
C GLU A 41 13.76 9.51 4.16
N LYS A 42 14.40 9.37 2.99
CA LYS A 42 15.70 10.00 2.71
C LYS A 42 15.65 11.51 2.79
N LYS A 43 14.53 12.14 2.42
CA LYS A 43 14.38 13.60 2.48
C LYS A 43 14.19 14.10 3.90
N ILE A 44 13.45 13.36 4.75
CA ILE A 44 13.13 13.81 6.11
C ILE A 44 14.25 13.53 7.12
N ARG A 45 15.19 12.63 6.81
CA ARG A 45 16.35 12.30 7.65
C ARG A 45 17.68 12.85 7.14
N ALA A 46 17.65 13.70 6.12
CA ALA A 46 18.82 14.41 5.61
C ALA A 46 19.08 15.71 6.38
#